data_AF-A0A894K9A3-F1
#
_entry.id   AF-A0A894K9A3-F1
#
_cell.length_a   1.000
_cell.length_b   1.000
_cell.length_c   1.000
_cell.angle_alpha   90.00
_cell.angle_beta   90.00
_cell.angle_gamma   90.00
#
_symmetry.space_group_name_H-M   'P 1'
#
loop_
_entity.id
_entity.type
_entity.pdbx_description
1 polymer ?
#
loop_
_entity_poly.entity_id
_entity_poly.type
_entity_poly.pdbx_seq_one_letter_code
_entity_poly.pdbx_strand_id
1 'polypeptide(L)'
;VVYEKDGVQTIVPHKTSFSHRASTSKYAPQNRYSETFFVSTDVDFVVANVPIEAVGHIGIDGSFTRLTDGVLYLTEALRLQAVSDGIKHYGNSYYGGTLSSEFFSAGFAGSGWAIQSNRTTGNVTATFDEVVARKKFRAYEFEVKKLSATNGSLWISDSCSGDSVEKIA
;
A
#
# COMPACT_ATOMS: atom_id res chain seq x y z
N VAL A 1 12.51 -7.06 -34.63
CA VAL A 1 13.47 -7.78 -33.76
C VAL A 1 13.76 -9.14 -34.37
N VAL A 2 14.98 -9.66 -34.22
CA VAL A 2 15.33 -11.02 -34.64
C VAL A 2 15.29 -11.93 -33.41
N TYR A 3 14.50 -12.99 -33.48
CA TYR A 3 14.45 -14.04 -32.47
C TYR A 3 15.13 -15.28 -33.03
N GLU A 4 15.96 -15.93 -32.23
CA GLU A 4 16.56 -17.21 -32.58
C GLU A 4 16.07 -18.28 -31.61
N LYS A 5 15.49 -19.35 -32.15
CA LYS A 5 15.06 -20.51 -31.37
C LYS A 5 15.37 -21.78 -32.17
N ASP A 6 16.09 -22.71 -31.55
CA ASP A 6 16.49 -24.00 -32.16
C ASP A 6 17.19 -23.84 -33.53
N GLY A 7 18.00 -22.79 -33.70
CA GLY A 7 18.71 -22.48 -34.94
C GLY A 7 17.85 -21.86 -36.06
N VAL A 8 16.55 -21.63 -35.81
CA VAL A 8 15.65 -20.91 -36.72
C VAL A 8 15.57 -19.44 -36.32
N GLN A 9 15.92 -18.57 -37.25
CA GLN A 9 15.77 -17.12 -37.09
C GLN A 9 14.40 -16.66 -37.57
N THR A 10 13.66 -16.01 -36.68
CA THR A 10 12.39 -15.34 -36.98
C THR A 10 12.59 -13.83 -36.90
N ILE A 11 12.29 -13.14 -38.00
CA ILE A 11 12.34 -11.67 -38.05
C ILE A 11 10.92 -11.15 -37.87
N VAL A 12 10.72 -10.38 -36.81
CA VAL A 12 9.45 -9.71 -36.52
C VAL A 12 9.59 -8.22 -36.86
N PRO A 13 8.87 -7.68 -37.84
CA PRO A 13 8.85 -6.25 -38.10
C PRO A 13 8.02 -5.51 -37.03
N HIS A 14 8.39 -4.27 -36.73
CA HIS A 14 7.65 -3.39 -35.82
C HIS A 14 7.42 -2.03 -36.46
N LYS A 15 6.34 -1.38 -36.06
CA LYS A 15 5.96 -0.03 -36.50
C LYS A 15 6.00 0.91 -35.31
N THR A 16 6.57 2.08 -35.53
CA THR A 16 6.55 3.19 -34.58
C THR A 16 6.18 4.46 -35.33
N SER A 17 5.29 5.27 -34.76
CA SER A 17 4.89 6.55 -35.34
C SER A 17 4.88 7.66 -34.30
N PHE A 18 5.13 8.88 -34.78
CA PHE A 18 5.11 10.11 -34.00
C PHE A 18 4.11 11.07 -34.65
N SER A 19 3.19 11.63 -33.87
CA SER A 19 2.09 12.45 -34.39
C SER A 19 1.59 13.45 -33.35
N HIS A 20 0.76 14.40 -33.78
CA HIS A 20 -0.02 15.26 -32.90
C HIS A 20 -1.50 14.93 -33.04
N ARG A 21 -2.23 14.95 -31.92
CA ARG A 21 -3.69 14.72 -31.87
C ARG A 21 -4.34 15.57 -30.80
N ALA A 22 -5.66 15.73 -30.84
CA ALA A 22 -6.41 16.35 -29.76
C ALA A 22 -6.16 15.60 -28.43
N SER A 23 -5.88 16.36 -27.37
CA SER A 23 -5.56 15.81 -26.06
C SER A 23 -6.81 15.26 -25.37
N THR A 24 -6.71 14.08 -24.78
CA THR A 24 -7.77 13.49 -23.93
C THR A 24 -7.52 13.76 -22.44
N SER A 25 -6.43 14.47 -22.10
CA SER A 25 -6.04 14.75 -20.72
C SER A 25 -7.15 15.45 -19.96
N LYS A 26 -7.45 14.97 -18.76
CA LYS A 26 -8.39 15.63 -17.84
C LYS A 26 -7.85 16.96 -17.28
N TYR A 27 -6.57 17.26 -17.53
CA TYR A 27 -5.89 18.50 -17.15
C TYR A 27 -5.62 19.41 -18.35
N ALA A 28 -6.27 19.15 -19.49
CA ALA A 28 -6.20 20.04 -20.64
C ALA A 28 -6.67 21.46 -20.28
N PRO A 29 -5.95 22.52 -20.72
CA PRO A 29 -6.39 23.89 -20.55
C PRO A 29 -7.79 24.10 -21.14
N GLN A 30 -8.67 24.76 -20.40
CA GLN A 30 -10.07 24.97 -20.82
C GLN A 30 -10.25 26.18 -21.74
N ASN A 31 -9.23 27.04 -21.85
CA ASN A 31 -9.29 28.30 -22.60
C ASN A 31 -8.74 28.19 -24.03
N ARG A 32 -8.33 27.00 -24.48
CA ARG A 32 -7.80 26.77 -25.84
C ARG A 32 -7.90 25.30 -26.23
N TYR A 33 -7.76 25.03 -27.53
CA TYR A 33 -7.54 23.66 -28.00
C TYR A 33 -6.27 23.09 -27.38
N SER A 34 -6.37 21.85 -26.91
CA SER A 34 -5.27 21.10 -26.29
C SER A 34 -4.91 19.94 -27.19
N GLU A 35 -3.61 19.80 -27.45
CA GLU A 35 -3.05 18.79 -28.33
C GLU A 35 -1.98 18.01 -27.57
N THR A 36 -1.81 16.74 -27.92
CA THR A 36 -0.83 15.82 -27.33
C THR A 36 0.10 15.33 -28.45
N PHE A 37 1.40 15.37 -28.18
CA PHE A 37 2.37 14.59 -28.94
C PHE A 37 2.20 13.11 -28.60
N PHE A 38 1.85 12.31 -29.60
CA PHE A 38 1.49 10.91 -29.45
C PHE A 38 2.54 10.03 -30.14
N VAL A 39 3.19 9.20 -29.33
CA VAL A 39 4.08 8.12 -29.77
C VAL A 39 3.28 6.83 -29.76
N SER A 40 3.22 6.13 -30.88
CA SER A 40 2.53 4.85 -31.02
C SER A 40 3.49 3.79 -31.51
N THR A 41 3.37 2.57 -31.00
CA THR A 41 4.14 1.44 -31.50
C THR A 41 3.38 0.14 -31.26
N ASP A 42 3.65 -0.87 -32.09
CA ASP A 42 3.09 -2.22 -31.97
C ASP A 42 3.94 -3.17 -31.09
N VAL A 43 4.94 -2.64 -30.37
CA VAL A 43 5.69 -3.37 -29.34
C VAL A 43 5.02 -3.25 -27.98
N ASP A 44 5.34 -4.19 -27.07
CA ASP A 44 4.72 -4.27 -25.74
C ASP A 44 5.23 -3.22 -24.75
N PHE A 45 6.49 -2.79 -24.88
CA PHE A 45 7.15 -1.92 -23.90
C PHE A 45 8.00 -0.84 -24.56
N VAL A 46 8.07 0.33 -23.90
CA VAL A 46 9.01 1.42 -24.22
C VAL A 46 9.92 1.60 -23.01
N VAL A 47 11.23 1.57 -23.24
CA VAL A 47 12.25 1.74 -22.20
C VAL A 47 13.11 2.95 -22.53
N ALA A 48 13.35 3.81 -21.54
CA ALA A 48 14.31 4.90 -21.64
C ALA A 48 15.60 4.51 -20.91
N ASN A 49 16.75 4.72 -21.56
CA ASN A 49 18.07 4.53 -20.94
C ASN A 49 18.54 5.76 -20.14
N VAL A 50 17.67 6.74 -19.99
CA VAL A 50 17.88 7.97 -19.22
C VAL A 50 16.62 8.25 -18.40
N PRO A 51 16.74 8.96 -17.25
CA PRO A 51 15.58 9.41 -16.50
C PRO A 51 14.61 10.24 -17.35
N ILE A 52 13.31 10.10 -17.07
CA ILE A 52 12.26 10.93 -17.66
C ILE A 52 11.83 11.94 -16.61
N GLU A 53 12.03 13.23 -16.90
CA GLU A 53 11.65 14.33 -16.02
C GLU A 53 10.48 15.12 -16.64
N ALA A 54 9.51 15.48 -15.81
CA ALA A 54 8.35 16.28 -16.21
C ALA A 54 8.17 17.48 -15.27
N VAL A 55 7.99 18.67 -15.84
CA VAL A 55 7.76 19.92 -15.09
C VAL A 55 6.39 19.94 -14.39
N GLY A 56 5.41 19.21 -14.93
CA GLY A 56 4.04 19.17 -14.41
C GLY A 56 3.70 17.85 -13.74
N HIS A 57 3.52 16.80 -14.54
CA HIS A 57 3.18 15.47 -14.07
C HIS A 57 3.48 14.41 -15.13
N ILE A 58 3.57 13.16 -14.68
CA ILE A 58 3.51 11.97 -15.54
C ILE A 58 2.18 11.29 -15.25
N GLY A 59 1.32 11.13 -16.27
CA GLY A 59 -0.05 10.66 -16.09
C GLY A 59 -0.48 9.60 -17.09
N ILE A 60 -1.63 8.98 -16.82
CA ILE A 60 -2.27 8.02 -17.72
C ILE A 60 -3.25 8.76 -18.63
N ASP A 61 -3.20 8.48 -19.94
CA ASP A 61 -4.08 9.10 -20.95
C ASP A 61 -5.57 8.94 -20.58
N GLY A 62 -6.33 10.03 -20.65
CA GLY A 62 -7.76 10.04 -20.29
C GLY A 62 -8.10 9.83 -18.81
N SER A 63 -7.10 9.73 -17.91
CA SER A 63 -7.29 9.46 -16.48
C SER A 63 -6.91 10.65 -15.59
N PHE A 64 -7.39 10.64 -14.35
CA PHE A 64 -6.91 11.54 -13.29
C PHE A 64 -5.64 11.02 -12.61
N THR A 65 -5.29 9.75 -12.85
CA THR A 65 -4.12 9.10 -12.25
C THR A 65 -2.82 9.68 -12.78
N ARG A 66 -2.00 10.21 -11.87
CA ARG A 66 -0.73 10.87 -12.22
C ARG A 66 0.21 10.96 -11.03
N LEU A 67 1.50 11.10 -11.34
CA LEU A 67 2.55 11.46 -10.40
C LEU A 67 2.89 12.95 -10.56
N THR A 68 2.82 13.70 -9.47
CA THR A 68 3.31 15.09 -9.34
C THR A 68 4.37 15.15 -8.25
N ASP A 69 4.94 16.33 -8.02
CA ASP A 69 5.84 16.55 -6.87
C ASP A 69 5.15 16.14 -5.55
N GLY A 70 5.78 15.20 -4.84
CA GLY A 70 5.32 14.68 -3.55
C GLY A 70 3.99 13.93 -3.53
N VAL A 71 3.31 13.68 -4.65
CA VAL A 71 1.95 13.11 -4.65
C VAL A 71 1.71 12.13 -5.79
N LEU A 72 1.21 10.94 -5.44
CA LEU A 72 0.56 10.02 -6.38
C LEU A 72 -0.95 10.19 -6.29
N TYR A 73 -1.54 10.73 -7.34
CA TYR A 73 -2.98 10.84 -7.48
C TYR A 73 -3.54 9.59 -8.17
N LEU A 74 -4.60 9.01 -7.60
CA LEU A 74 -5.51 8.11 -8.32
C LEU A 74 -6.71 8.92 -8.85
N THR A 75 -7.23 9.80 -7.99
CA THR A 75 -8.17 10.89 -8.29
C THR A 75 -7.83 12.10 -7.43
N GLU A 76 -8.50 13.24 -7.58
CA GLU A 76 -8.29 14.40 -6.70
C GLU A 76 -8.55 14.09 -5.21
N ALA A 77 -9.51 13.21 -4.93
CA ALA A 77 -9.88 12.81 -3.57
C ALA A 77 -9.10 11.60 -3.04
N LEU A 78 -8.59 10.74 -3.94
CA LEU A 78 -7.88 9.51 -3.61
C LEU A 78 -6.41 9.62 -4.01
N ARG A 79 -5.53 9.80 -3.01
CA ARG A 79 -4.10 10.04 -3.26
C ARG A 79 -3.21 9.59 -2.10
N LEU A 80 -1.96 9.36 -2.43
CA LEU A 80 -0.86 9.21 -1.47
C LEU A 80 0.01 10.46 -1.55
N GLN A 81 0.22 11.12 -0.42
CA GLN A 81 0.96 12.37 -0.34
C GLN A 81 2.12 12.25 0.64
N ALA A 82 3.33 12.58 0.20
CA ALA A 82 4.49 12.71 1.07
C ALA A 82 4.26 13.82 2.11
N VAL A 83 4.63 13.52 3.35
CA VAL A 83 4.70 14.47 4.47
C VAL A 83 6.07 14.32 5.15
N SER A 84 6.40 15.20 6.09
CA SER A 84 7.75 15.26 6.69
C SER A 84 8.27 13.94 7.27
N ASP A 85 7.37 13.07 7.72
CA ASP A 85 7.71 11.81 8.40
C ASP A 85 6.87 10.63 7.88
N GLY A 86 6.50 10.65 6.59
CA GLY A 86 5.82 9.50 5.98
C GLY A 86 4.84 9.82 4.86
N ILE A 87 3.80 9.00 4.75
CA ILE A 87 2.79 9.06 3.69
C ILE A 87 1.41 9.30 4.29
N LYS A 88 0.74 10.35 3.84
CA LYS A 88 -0.67 10.59 4.13
C LYS A 88 -1.56 9.92 3.11
N HIS A 89 -2.43 9.03 3.58
CA HIS A 89 -3.44 8.36 2.78
C HIS A 89 -4.74 9.18 2.74
N TYR A 90 -5.23 9.48 1.54
CA TYR A 90 -6.53 10.11 1.34
C TYR A 90 -7.54 9.11 0.79
N GLY A 91 -8.64 8.91 1.52
CA GLY A 91 -9.67 7.89 1.24
C GLY A 91 -9.56 6.66 2.15
N ASN A 92 -10.39 5.65 1.88
CA ASN A 92 -10.34 4.38 2.59
C ASN A 92 -9.14 3.55 2.12
N SER A 93 -8.48 2.85 3.04
CA SER A 93 -7.42 1.88 2.73
C SER A 93 -7.91 0.47 3.03
N TYR A 94 -7.78 -0.42 2.04
CA TYR A 94 -8.14 -1.83 2.16
C TYR A 94 -6.87 -2.67 2.02
N TYR A 95 -6.58 -3.48 3.04
CA TYR A 95 -5.40 -4.35 3.05
C TYR A 95 -5.87 -5.80 2.83
N GLY A 96 -5.49 -6.39 1.69
CA GLY A 96 -5.80 -7.79 1.37
C GLY A 96 -4.90 -8.80 2.08
N GLY A 97 -3.96 -8.33 2.91
CA GLY A 97 -3.00 -9.15 3.63
C GLY A 97 -2.67 -8.53 4.99
N THR A 98 -1.58 -9.02 5.57
CA THR A 98 -1.07 -8.55 6.87
C THR A 98 -0.60 -7.09 6.80
N LEU A 99 -0.86 -6.34 7.85
CA LEU A 99 -0.28 -5.01 8.10
C LEU A 99 0.53 -5.06 9.39
N SER A 100 1.79 -4.62 9.39
CA SER A 100 2.68 -4.69 10.55
C SER A 100 3.70 -3.57 10.60
N SER A 101 4.31 -3.39 11.77
CA SER A 101 5.59 -2.69 11.90
C SER A 101 6.70 -3.44 11.15
N GLU A 102 7.77 -2.72 10.77
CA GLU A 102 8.92 -3.26 10.02
C GLU A 102 9.58 -4.46 10.74
N PHE A 103 9.85 -4.34 12.03
CA PHE A 103 10.55 -5.36 12.82
C PHE A 103 9.61 -6.16 13.72
N PHE A 104 8.42 -6.51 13.21
CA PHE A 104 7.49 -7.35 13.98
C PHE A 104 8.06 -8.74 14.22
N SER A 105 8.15 -9.14 15.49
CA SER A 105 8.43 -10.51 15.91
C SER A 105 7.26 -11.04 16.72
N ALA A 106 6.70 -12.19 16.32
CA ALA A 106 5.62 -12.83 17.04
C ALA A 106 6.12 -13.56 18.30
N GLY A 107 5.18 -13.92 19.17
CA GLY A 107 5.45 -14.66 20.41
C GLY A 107 5.62 -13.75 21.62
N PHE A 108 5.80 -14.37 22.80
CA PHE A 108 5.77 -13.67 24.08
C PHE A 108 6.90 -12.65 24.26
N ALA A 109 8.12 -12.98 23.85
CA ALA A 109 9.27 -12.07 23.86
C ALA A 109 9.41 -11.29 22.54
N GLY A 110 8.31 -11.21 21.77
CA GLY A 110 8.23 -10.49 20.51
C GLY A 110 8.32 -8.98 20.68
N SER A 111 8.25 -8.27 19.55
CA SER A 111 8.27 -6.81 19.51
C SER A 111 7.45 -6.27 18.35
N GLY A 112 6.91 -5.08 18.51
CA GLY A 112 6.18 -4.34 17.49
C GLY A 112 4.69 -4.65 17.46
N TRP A 113 4.10 -4.50 16.29
CA TRP A 113 2.68 -4.79 16.11
C TRP A 113 2.37 -5.37 14.73
N ALA A 114 1.31 -6.17 14.66
CA ALA A 114 0.81 -6.69 13.41
C ALA A 114 -0.68 -7.03 13.49
N ILE A 115 -1.41 -6.79 12.40
CA ILE A 115 -2.73 -7.33 12.12
C ILE A 115 -2.52 -8.39 11.03
N GLN A 116 -2.49 -9.65 11.43
CA GLN A 116 -2.10 -10.77 10.58
C GLN A 116 -3.31 -11.62 10.19
N SER A 117 -3.41 -11.97 8.90
CA SER A 117 -4.37 -12.97 8.46
C SER A 117 -3.74 -14.37 8.48
N ASN A 118 -4.37 -15.30 9.20
CA ASN A 118 -4.00 -16.70 9.20
C ASN A 118 -4.71 -17.39 8.02
N ARG A 119 -3.94 -17.79 7.00
CA ARG A 119 -4.49 -18.43 5.79
C ARG A 119 -5.09 -19.81 6.05
N THR A 120 -4.65 -20.49 7.08
CA THR A 120 -5.13 -21.84 7.42
C THR A 120 -6.48 -21.80 8.12
N THR A 121 -6.68 -20.86 9.04
CA THR A 121 -7.93 -20.73 9.81
C THR A 121 -8.88 -19.67 9.26
N GLY A 122 -8.40 -18.77 8.40
CA GLY A 122 -9.14 -17.60 7.92
C GLY A 122 -9.25 -16.46 8.94
N ASN A 123 -8.73 -16.64 10.15
CA ASN A 123 -8.84 -15.65 11.23
C ASN A 123 -7.85 -14.50 11.04
N VAL A 124 -8.23 -13.31 11.52
CA VAL A 124 -7.33 -12.16 11.62
C VAL A 124 -7.02 -11.89 13.08
N THR A 125 -5.73 -11.81 13.42
CA THR A 125 -5.25 -11.57 14.79
C THR A 125 -4.45 -10.29 14.83
N ALA A 126 -4.71 -9.45 15.83
CA ALA A 126 -3.94 -8.25 16.09
C ALA A 126 -3.06 -8.45 17.33
N THR A 127 -1.75 -8.26 17.17
CA THR A 127 -0.73 -8.37 18.21
C THR A 127 -0.08 -7.01 18.39
N PHE A 128 0.05 -6.55 19.64
CA PHE A 128 0.66 -5.28 20.00
C PHE A 128 1.49 -5.45 21.28
N ASP A 129 2.60 -4.71 21.38
CA ASP A 129 3.36 -4.60 22.64
C ASP A 129 2.52 -3.95 23.75
N GLU A 130 1.76 -2.88 23.43
CA GLU A 130 0.88 -2.18 24.37
C GLU A 130 -0.35 -1.60 23.65
N VAL A 131 -1.52 -1.67 24.29
CA VAL A 131 -2.76 -1.04 23.81
C VAL A 131 -3.32 -0.11 24.89
N VAL A 132 -3.38 1.18 24.60
CA VAL A 132 -3.98 2.20 25.48
C VAL A 132 -5.31 2.70 24.88
N ALA A 133 -6.44 2.36 25.51
CA ALA A 133 -7.76 2.84 25.11
C ALA A 133 -8.27 3.94 26.06
N ARG A 134 -8.43 5.17 25.56
CA ARG A 134 -8.77 6.34 26.41
C ARG A 134 -10.25 6.49 26.80
N LYS A 135 -11.18 5.95 26.02
CA LYS A 135 -12.63 6.20 26.22
C LYS A 135 -13.38 4.91 26.50
N LYS A 136 -13.65 4.12 25.46
CA LYS A 136 -14.42 2.89 25.59
C LYS A 136 -13.76 1.80 24.76
N PHE A 137 -13.45 0.68 25.40
CA PHE A 137 -13.04 -0.55 24.76
C PHE A 137 -14.19 -1.55 24.91
N ARG A 138 -14.65 -2.15 23.80
CA ARG A 138 -15.77 -3.12 23.78
C ARG A 138 -15.28 -4.41 23.13
N ALA A 139 -15.45 -5.53 23.82
CA ALA A 139 -15.26 -6.85 23.25
C ALA A 139 -16.44 -7.74 23.64
N TYR A 140 -16.73 -8.74 22.81
CA TYR A 140 -17.73 -9.76 23.12
C TYR A 140 -17.23 -10.71 24.20
N GLU A 141 -15.94 -11.03 24.19
CA GLU A 141 -15.28 -11.91 25.14
C GLU A 141 -13.86 -11.41 25.42
N PHE A 142 -13.41 -11.63 26.66
CA PHE A 142 -12.05 -11.35 27.10
C PHE A 142 -11.42 -12.62 27.67
N GLU A 143 -10.36 -13.09 27.03
CA GLU A 143 -9.46 -14.09 27.58
C GLU A 143 -8.16 -13.38 28.01
N VAL A 144 -7.88 -13.37 29.32
CA VAL A 144 -6.69 -12.71 29.87
C VAL A 144 -5.67 -13.77 30.26
N LYS A 145 -4.54 -13.82 29.52
CA LYS A 145 -3.39 -14.68 29.83
C LYS A 145 -2.23 -13.84 30.34
N LYS A 146 -2.07 -13.80 31.66
CA LYS A 146 -0.88 -13.20 32.28
C LYS A 146 0.16 -14.28 32.54
N LEU A 147 1.38 -14.04 32.09
CA LEU A 147 2.53 -14.91 32.36
C LEU A 147 3.43 -14.19 33.37
N SER A 148 3.61 -14.78 34.56
CA SER A 148 4.43 -14.18 35.63
C SER A 148 5.52 -15.17 36.08
N ALA A 149 6.73 -15.01 35.58
CA ALA A 149 7.86 -15.81 36.06
C ALA A 149 8.45 -15.17 37.33
N THR A 150 8.59 -15.95 38.41
CA THR A 150 9.35 -15.55 39.61
C THR A 150 10.76 -16.11 39.49
N ASN A 151 11.79 -15.34 39.87
CA ASN A 151 13.22 -15.68 39.76
C ASN A 151 13.51 -17.19 39.90
N GLY A 152 13.85 -17.84 38.80
CA GLY A 152 14.30 -19.24 38.75
C GLY A 152 13.23 -20.28 38.36
N SER A 153 11.96 -19.91 38.17
CA SER A 153 10.94 -20.83 37.63
C SER A 153 9.86 -20.12 36.81
N LEU A 154 9.58 -20.64 35.62
CA LEU A 154 8.46 -20.20 34.79
C LEU A 154 7.16 -20.74 35.40
N TRP A 155 6.53 -19.94 36.26
CA TRP A 155 5.18 -20.21 36.74
C TRP A 155 4.17 -19.49 35.86
N ILE A 156 3.28 -20.24 35.22
CA ILE A 156 2.14 -19.69 34.48
C ILE A 156 0.99 -19.65 35.49
N SER A 157 0.57 -18.47 35.91
CA SER A 157 -0.64 -18.31 36.74
C SER A 157 -1.62 -17.40 36.02
N ASP A 158 -2.87 -17.85 35.88
CA ASP A 158 -3.98 -17.02 35.40
C ASP A 158 -4.20 -15.89 36.42
N SER A 159 -3.52 -14.77 36.23
CA SER A 159 -3.65 -13.59 37.10
C SER A 159 -4.25 -12.44 36.31
N CYS A 160 -5.49 -12.11 36.61
CA CYS A 160 -6.09 -10.84 36.19
C CYS A 160 -5.88 -9.83 37.32
N SER A 161 -5.34 -8.65 37.01
CA SER A 161 -5.22 -7.53 37.95
C SER A 161 -6.03 -6.38 37.38
N GLY A 162 -7.29 -6.30 37.77
CA GLY A 162 -8.17 -5.16 37.51
C GLY A 162 -8.46 -4.45 38.83
N ASP A 163 -8.32 -3.13 38.86
CA ASP A 163 -8.50 -2.31 40.07
C ASP A 163 -9.98 -2.25 40.50
N SER A 164 -10.91 -2.28 39.54
CA SER A 164 -12.34 -2.44 39.79
C SER A 164 -13.06 -3.02 38.57
N VAL A 165 -14.07 -3.87 38.82
CA VAL A 165 -14.99 -4.38 37.79
C VAL A 165 -16.41 -4.09 38.28
N GLU A 166 -17.11 -3.22 37.57
CA GLU A 166 -18.50 -2.88 37.88
C GLU A 166 -19.42 -3.30 36.74
N LYS A 167 -20.49 -4.02 37.09
CA LYS A 167 -21.57 -4.31 36.15
C LYS A 167 -22.43 -3.05 36.03
N ILE A 168 -22.41 -2.40 34.88
CA ILE A 168 -23.39 -1.35 34.57
C ILE A 168 -24.73 -2.05 34.33
N ALA A 169 -25.70 -1.79 35.22
CA ALA A 169 -27.08 -2.26 35.12
C ALA A 169 -27.88 -1.47 34.08
#